data_AF-A0A3B0WM99-F1
#
_entry.id   AF-A0A3B0WM99-F1
#
_cell.length_a   1.000
_cell.length_b   1.000
_cell.length_c   1.000
_cell.angle_alpha   90.00
_cell.angle_beta   90.00
_cell.angle_gamma   90.00
#
_symmetry.space_group_name_H-M   'P 1'
#
loop_
_entity.id
_entity.type
_entity.pdbx_description
1 polymer ?
#
loop_
_entity_poly.entity_id
_entity_poly.type
_entity_poly.pdbx_seq_one_letter_code
_entity_poly.pdbx_strand_id
1 'polypeptide(L)'
;MKLNVPVQTTPDEDDFSSHPRKVKKWLDSLKRANMGDFTRQVYNVLLILNKQTMSPKYRLENMESLREPTRYIFNQLHKHFVNRTLPLPSKSQKITHLNQALLVEMTIGYKILIFEASNNIAKIDSKMLITASERTLHYYSELQLRSSQIYEELPKGAWWDIHHIYAYAEEKNIHQKNIKDYELDVNDISIEDYYKQILLFSLARPNALRQSDAERLFKSINQWSKLTFITHQPAKNKLNRYFISKLDGDLPPNCVSESDLHNLQHYRAIETQNLVSHLQSLDIESVDLHSTISIGDTVSTETVRTLITSWSLCAKRRFSRAERKEKIDVTIGLSPIYKALNTEITPPK
;
A
#
# COMPACT_ATOMS: atom_id res chain seq x y z
N MET A 1 -10.71 -0.45 -19.27
CA MET A 1 -9.79 -1.02 -18.26
C MET A 1 -10.60 -1.84 -17.25
N LYS A 2 -10.14 -3.03 -16.85
CA LYS A 2 -10.83 -3.82 -15.81
C LYS A 2 -10.34 -3.38 -14.44
N LEU A 3 -11.21 -2.80 -13.62
CA LEU A 3 -10.96 -2.50 -12.21
C LEU A 3 -12.06 -3.14 -11.37
N ASN A 4 -11.75 -3.52 -10.14
CA ASN A 4 -12.72 -4.15 -9.24
C ASN A 4 -13.64 -3.09 -8.59
N VAL A 5 -14.68 -2.66 -9.29
CA VAL A 5 -15.68 -1.70 -8.79
C VAL A 5 -17.04 -2.39 -8.58
N PRO A 6 -17.83 -2.00 -7.56
CA PRO A 6 -19.16 -2.56 -7.35
C PRO A 6 -20.11 -2.14 -8.48
N VAL A 7 -21.13 -2.98 -8.74
CA VAL A 7 -22.24 -2.62 -9.61
C VAL A 7 -22.98 -1.43 -9.01
N GLN A 8 -23.34 -0.46 -9.86
CA GLN A 8 -24.03 0.75 -9.43
C GLN A 8 -25.48 0.76 -9.91
N THR A 9 -26.37 1.24 -9.05
CA THR A 9 -27.79 1.41 -9.32
C THR A 9 -28.20 2.87 -9.18
N THR A 10 -29.22 3.28 -9.93
CA THR A 10 -29.83 4.59 -9.75
C THR A 10 -30.53 4.63 -8.40
N PRO A 11 -30.29 5.66 -7.57
CA PRO A 11 -30.93 5.76 -6.25
C PRO A 11 -32.43 6.07 -6.38
N ASP A 12 -33.23 5.48 -5.51
CA ASP A 12 -34.66 5.78 -5.35
C ASP A 12 -34.88 7.06 -4.52
N GLU A 13 -36.10 7.60 -4.46
CA GLU A 13 -36.40 8.84 -3.71
C GLU A 13 -36.14 8.70 -2.19
N ASP A 14 -36.35 7.51 -1.64
CA ASP A 14 -36.15 7.19 -0.22
C ASP A 14 -34.69 6.86 0.13
N ASP A 15 -33.81 6.72 -0.87
CA ASP A 15 -32.40 6.40 -0.65
C ASP A 15 -31.62 7.57 -0.05
N PHE A 16 -30.48 7.24 0.56
CA PHE A 16 -29.54 8.27 1.00
C PHE A 16 -29.10 9.12 -0.19
N SER A 17 -29.31 10.43 -0.09
CA SER A 17 -29.04 11.36 -1.19
C SER A 17 -27.54 11.50 -1.48
N SER A 18 -27.15 11.28 -2.73
CA SER A 18 -25.80 11.52 -3.25
C SER A 18 -25.46 12.99 -3.55
N HIS A 19 -26.40 13.94 -3.37
CA HIS A 19 -26.12 15.36 -3.59
C HIS A 19 -25.14 15.91 -2.54
N PRO A 20 -23.99 16.53 -2.92
CA PRO A 20 -22.91 16.89 -1.99
C PRO A 20 -23.32 17.77 -0.81
N ARG A 21 -24.16 18.78 -1.03
CA ARG A 21 -24.72 19.61 0.06
C ARG A 21 -25.47 18.80 1.13
N LYS A 22 -26.22 17.78 0.72
CA LYS A 22 -26.97 16.91 1.65
C LYS A 22 -26.02 15.97 2.39
N VAL A 23 -25.01 15.42 1.72
CA VAL A 23 -23.95 14.61 2.34
C VAL A 23 -23.18 15.42 3.39
N LYS A 24 -22.76 16.64 3.04
CA LYS A 24 -22.06 17.54 3.97
C LYS A 24 -22.93 17.90 5.18
N LYS A 25 -24.19 18.29 4.97
CA LYS A 25 -25.14 18.58 6.05
C LYS A 25 -25.33 17.37 6.97
N TRP A 26 -25.38 16.16 6.41
CA TRP A 26 -25.44 14.92 7.18
C TRP A 26 -24.16 14.71 8.00
N LEU A 27 -22.98 14.88 7.40
CA LEU A 27 -21.69 14.79 8.11
C LEU A 27 -21.62 15.76 9.31
N ASP A 28 -22.04 17.01 9.11
CA ASP A 28 -22.05 18.04 10.16
C ASP A 28 -23.01 17.71 11.31
N SER A 29 -24.02 16.85 11.07
CA SER A 29 -24.96 16.41 12.10
C SER A 29 -24.45 15.25 12.97
N LEU A 30 -23.35 14.60 12.56
CA LEU A 30 -22.83 13.42 13.26
C LEU A 30 -22.13 13.78 14.57
N LYS A 31 -22.50 13.08 15.65
CA LYS A 31 -21.86 13.25 16.96
C LYS A 31 -20.55 12.43 17.04
N ARG A 32 -19.41 13.11 16.99
CA ARG A 32 -18.07 12.47 17.10
C ARG A 32 -17.78 11.84 18.47
N ALA A 33 -18.54 12.19 19.51
CA ALA A 33 -18.33 11.70 20.88
C ALA A 33 -18.50 10.17 21.02
N ASN A 34 -19.35 9.54 20.19
CA ASN A 34 -19.49 8.10 20.14
C ASN A 34 -18.71 7.54 18.95
N MET A 35 -17.43 7.21 19.17
CA MET A 35 -16.51 6.77 18.11
C MET A 35 -17.00 5.54 17.35
N GLY A 36 -17.59 4.56 18.05
CA GLY A 36 -18.08 3.33 17.44
C GLY A 36 -19.26 3.60 16.50
N ASP A 37 -20.22 4.38 16.96
CA ASP A 37 -21.38 4.76 16.15
C ASP A 37 -21.00 5.68 14.98
N PHE A 38 -20.12 6.66 15.21
CA PHE A 38 -19.58 7.53 14.17
C PHE A 38 -18.90 6.73 13.05
N THR A 39 -18.02 5.79 13.41
CA THR A 39 -17.34 4.93 12.44
C THR A 39 -18.32 4.10 11.62
N ARG A 40 -19.31 3.50 12.29
CA ARG A 40 -20.36 2.70 11.63
C ARG A 40 -21.15 3.54 10.62
N GLN A 41 -21.56 4.75 11.00
CA GLN A 41 -22.32 5.64 10.12
C GLN A 41 -21.52 6.08 8.89
N VAL A 42 -20.25 6.48 9.07
CA VAL A 42 -19.36 6.86 7.96
C VAL A 42 -19.09 5.69 7.02
N TYR A 43 -18.79 4.51 7.57
CA TYR A 43 -18.57 3.30 6.77
C TYR A 43 -19.83 2.92 5.95
N ASN A 44 -21.01 2.97 6.57
CA ASN A 44 -22.26 2.66 5.88
C ASN A 44 -22.58 3.64 4.75
N VAL A 45 -22.35 4.95 4.94
CA VAL A 45 -22.56 5.92 3.86
C VAL A 45 -21.59 5.70 2.71
N LEU A 46 -20.33 5.37 2.97
CA LEU A 46 -19.37 5.01 1.91
C LEU A 46 -19.88 3.81 1.09
N LEU A 47 -20.34 2.75 1.75
CA LEU A 47 -20.92 1.58 1.08
C LEU A 47 -22.11 1.95 0.17
N ILE A 48 -22.99 2.85 0.64
CA ILE A 48 -24.15 3.30 -0.13
C ILE A 48 -23.70 4.14 -1.33
N LEU A 49 -22.86 5.16 -1.12
CA LEU A 49 -22.39 6.05 -2.18
C LEU A 49 -21.58 5.31 -3.26
N ASN A 50 -20.85 4.25 -2.88
CA ASN A 50 -20.10 3.43 -3.83
C ASN A 50 -21.00 2.60 -4.75
N LYS A 51 -22.23 2.27 -4.31
CA LYS A 51 -23.22 1.52 -5.08
C LYS A 51 -24.24 2.38 -5.82
N GLN A 52 -24.25 3.70 -5.61
CA GLN A 52 -25.15 4.61 -6.30
C GLN A 52 -24.51 5.22 -7.54
N THR A 53 -25.26 5.31 -8.64
CA THR A 53 -24.86 6.13 -9.80
C THR A 53 -24.99 7.61 -9.45
N MET A 54 -23.98 8.42 -9.78
CA MET A 54 -24.02 9.87 -9.61
C MET A 54 -23.06 10.55 -10.59
N SER A 55 -23.17 11.88 -10.76
CA SER A 55 -22.23 12.60 -11.62
C SER A 55 -20.79 12.50 -11.08
N PRO A 56 -19.75 12.45 -11.95
CA PRO A 56 -18.35 12.42 -11.52
C PRO A 56 -17.99 13.55 -10.55
N LYS A 57 -18.54 14.74 -10.79
CA LYS A 57 -18.37 15.91 -9.92
C LYS A 57 -18.93 15.66 -8.51
N TYR A 58 -20.13 15.10 -8.40
CA TYR A 58 -20.73 14.78 -7.11
C TYR A 58 -19.93 13.71 -6.38
N ARG A 59 -19.48 12.66 -7.10
CA ARG A 59 -18.65 11.61 -6.51
C ARG A 59 -17.36 12.17 -5.94
N LEU A 60 -16.61 12.96 -6.71
CA LEU A 60 -15.38 13.58 -6.20
C LEU A 60 -15.66 14.48 -4.98
N GLU A 61 -16.67 15.34 -5.04
CA GLU A 61 -17.00 16.26 -3.93
C GLU A 61 -17.41 15.50 -2.65
N ASN A 62 -18.17 14.41 -2.79
CA ASN A 62 -18.54 13.54 -1.67
C ASN A 62 -17.31 12.84 -1.07
N MET A 63 -16.44 12.27 -1.92
CA MET A 63 -15.24 11.59 -1.45
C MET A 63 -14.29 12.55 -0.74
N GLU A 64 -14.05 13.75 -1.30
CA GLU A 64 -13.23 14.78 -0.65
C GLU A 64 -13.84 15.25 0.67
N SER A 65 -15.18 15.32 0.78
CA SER A 65 -15.86 15.66 2.03
C SER A 65 -15.73 14.58 3.10
N LEU A 66 -15.55 13.31 2.70
CA LEU A 66 -15.40 12.17 3.60
C LEU A 66 -13.96 11.97 4.10
N ARG A 67 -12.97 12.65 3.52
CA ARG A 67 -11.55 12.50 3.89
C ARG A 67 -11.27 12.87 5.34
N GLU A 68 -11.63 14.07 5.79
CA GLU A 68 -11.39 14.47 7.19
C GLU A 68 -12.08 13.54 8.21
N PRO A 69 -13.37 13.19 8.06
CA PRO A 69 -14.04 12.23 8.93
C PRO A 69 -13.34 10.86 8.97
N THR A 70 -12.92 10.34 7.82
CA THR A 70 -12.23 9.05 7.74
C THR A 70 -10.82 9.10 8.30
N ARG A 71 -10.05 10.17 8.08
CA ARG A 71 -8.76 10.41 8.72
C ARG A 71 -8.89 10.43 10.24
N TYR A 72 -9.91 11.11 10.77
CA TYR A 72 -10.20 11.10 12.20
C TYR A 72 -10.44 9.66 12.69
N ILE A 73 -11.21 8.85 11.95
CA ILE A 73 -11.42 7.44 12.27
C ILE A 73 -10.10 6.65 12.26
N PHE A 74 -9.31 6.75 11.20
CA PHE A 74 -8.03 6.03 11.09
C PHE A 74 -7.11 6.33 12.28
N ASN A 75 -6.99 7.60 12.67
CA ASN A 75 -6.15 8.03 13.79
C ASN A 75 -6.62 7.47 15.15
N GLN A 76 -7.92 7.27 15.34
CA GLN A 76 -8.44 6.65 16.56
C GLN A 76 -8.28 5.12 16.55
N LEU A 77 -8.57 4.47 15.43
CA LEU A 77 -8.46 3.01 15.31
C LEU A 77 -7.00 2.52 15.41
N HIS A 78 -6.05 3.31 14.91
CA HIS A 78 -4.61 3.01 14.93
C HIS A 78 -4.07 2.56 16.30
N LYS A 79 -4.54 3.21 17.36
CA LYS A 79 -4.12 2.98 18.76
C LYS A 79 -4.47 1.58 19.28
N HIS A 80 -5.32 0.83 18.58
CA HIS A 80 -5.81 -0.46 19.02
C HIS A 80 -5.02 -1.66 18.49
N PHE A 81 -4.14 -1.47 17.50
CA PHE A 81 -3.39 -2.58 16.89
C PHE A 81 -1.89 -2.33 16.73
N VAL A 82 -1.41 -1.08 16.77
CA VAL A 82 0.03 -0.80 16.73
C VAL A 82 0.67 -0.98 18.11
N ASN A 83 1.86 -1.59 18.14
CA ASN A 83 2.63 -1.92 19.33
C ASN A 83 1.89 -2.83 20.32
N ARG A 84 0.97 -3.66 19.80
CA ARG A 84 0.27 -4.68 20.57
C ARG A 84 0.97 -6.03 20.37
N THR A 85 1.03 -6.83 21.43
CA THR A 85 1.54 -8.19 21.36
C THR A 85 0.69 -9.00 20.38
N LEU A 86 1.37 -9.80 19.55
CA LEU A 86 0.73 -10.71 18.61
C LEU A 86 0.67 -12.14 19.19
N PRO A 87 -0.37 -12.93 18.86
CA PRO A 87 -1.51 -12.58 18.00
C PRO A 87 -2.41 -11.52 18.65
N LEU A 88 -3.01 -10.65 17.83
CA LEU A 88 -3.91 -9.60 18.32
C LEU A 88 -5.11 -10.21 19.06
N PRO A 89 -5.57 -9.60 20.17
CA PRO A 89 -6.84 -9.96 20.78
C PRO A 89 -8.01 -9.79 19.80
N SER A 90 -9.08 -10.60 19.96
CA SER A 90 -10.24 -10.61 19.06
C SER A 90 -10.86 -9.22 18.82
N LYS A 91 -10.88 -8.36 19.84
CA LYS A 91 -11.35 -6.97 19.72
C LYS A 91 -10.44 -6.14 18.80
N SER A 92 -9.12 -6.25 18.96
CA SER A 92 -8.15 -5.54 18.12
C SER A 92 -8.18 -6.04 16.68
N GLN A 93 -8.32 -7.35 16.45
CA GLN A 93 -8.49 -7.92 15.11
C GLN A 93 -9.72 -7.32 14.39
N LYS A 94 -10.88 -7.29 15.05
CA LYS A 94 -12.10 -6.66 14.50
C LYS A 94 -11.88 -5.18 14.15
N ILE A 95 -11.13 -4.45 14.98
CA ILE A 95 -10.80 -3.04 14.72
C ILE A 95 -9.87 -2.90 13.51
N THR A 96 -8.87 -3.77 13.36
CA THR A 96 -7.98 -3.74 12.19
C THR A 96 -8.73 -4.08 10.90
N HIS A 97 -9.59 -5.10 10.92
CA HIS A 97 -10.43 -5.42 9.75
C HIS A 97 -11.36 -4.26 9.38
N LEU A 98 -11.94 -3.56 10.37
CA LEU A 98 -12.75 -2.37 10.10
C LEU A 98 -11.91 -1.23 9.49
N ASN A 99 -10.68 -1.04 9.96
CA ASN A 99 -9.76 -0.05 9.40
C ASN A 99 -9.41 -0.38 7.93
N GLN A 100 -9.03 -1.62 7.65
CA GLN A 100 -8.75 -2.10 6.29
C GLN A 100 -9.98 -2.00 5.38
N ALA A 101 -11.16 -2.39 5.87
CA ALA A 101 -12.41 -2.28 5.11
C ALA A 101 -12.73 -0.82 4.76
N LEU A 102 -12.54 0.10 5.69
CA LEU A 102 -12.76 1.53 5.44
C LEU A 102 -11.74 2.10 4.43
N LEU A 103 -10.47 1.67 4.48
CA LEU A 103 -9.47 2.02 3.46
C LEU A 103 -9.89 1.52 2.08
N VAL A 104 -10.38 0.27 1.98
CA VAL A 104 -10.89 -0.30 0.73
C VAL A 104 -12.09 0.48 0.19
N GLU A 105 -13.04 0.87 1.03
CA GLU A 105 -14.19 1.66 0.58
C GLU A 105 -13.79 3.07 0.11
N MET A 106 -12.79 3.70 0.76
CA MET A 106 -12.22 4.96 0.29
C MET A 106 -11.59 4.79 -1.09
N THR A 107 -10.76 3.76 -1.27
CA THR A 107 -10.18 3.39 -2.56
C THR A 107 -11.26 3.19 -3.63
N ILE A 108 -12.33 2.44 -3.34
CA ILE A 108 -13.42 2.16 -4.29
C ILE A 108 -14.06 3.45 -4.79
N GLY A 109 -14.36 4.39 -3.90
CA GLY A 109 -15.04 5.63 -4.25
C GLY A 109 -14.28 6.47 -5.29
N TYR A 110 -12.96 6.58 -5.18
CA TYR A 110 -12.13 7.23 -6.19
C TYR A 110 -11.90 6.35 -7.42
N LYS A 111 -11.71 5.04 -7.22
CA LYS A 111 -11.48 4.07 -8.30
C LYS A 111 -12.63 4.01 -9.31
N ILE A 112 -13.86 4.26 -8.87
CA ILE A 112 -15.02 4.37 -9.78
C ILE A 112 -14.83 5.46 -10.82
N LEU A 113 -14.29 6.64 -10.45
CA LEU A 113 -14.01 7.72 -11.42
C LEU A 113 -13.01 7.24 -12.48
N ILE A 114 -11.94 6.58 -12.05
CA ILE A 114 -10.91 6.04 -12.96
C ILE A 114 -11.51 4.98 -13.89
N PHE A 115 -12.36 4.11 -13.35
CA PHE A 115 -13.08 3.09 -14.11
C PHE A 115 -14.02 3.72 -15.16
N GLU A 116 -14.83 4.70 -14.78
CA GLU A 116 -15.77 5.38 -15.68
C GLU A 116 -15.04 6.07 -16.83
N ALA A 117 -13.95 6.79 -16.54
CA ALA A 117 -13.16 7.47 -17.57
C ALA A 117 -12.48 6.47 -18.52
N SER A 118 -11.82 5.45 -17.98
CA SER A 118 -11.05 4.47 -18.77
C SER A 118 -11.92 3.53 -19.60
N ASN A 119 -13.23 3.49 -19.36
CA ASN A 119 -14.20 2.74 -20.15
C ASN A 119 -15.16 3.65 -20.94
N ASN A 120 -14.87 4.95 -21.03
CA ASN A 120 -15.68 5.95 -21.74
C ASN A 120 -17.15 6.02 -21.28
N ILE A 121 -17.42 5.68 -20.01
CA ILE A 121 -18.76 5.75 -19.41
C ILE A 121 -19.11 7.20 -19.08
N ALA A 122 -18.13 7.97 -18.60
CA ALA A 122 -18.30 9.38 -18.28
C ALA A 122 -17.11 10.21 -18.76
N LYS A 123 -17.36 11.47 -19.14
CA LYS A 123 -16.31 12.44 -19.42
C LYS A 123 -15.79 13.01 -18.10
N ILE A 124 -14.53 12.71 -17.78
CA ILE A 124 -13.86 13.15 -16.57
C ILE A 124 -12.63 13.96 -16.96
N ASP A 125 -12.51 15.16 -16.39
CA ASP A 125 -11.38 16.03 -16.68
C ASP A 125 -10.07 15.53 -16.05
N SER A 126 -8.95 16.01 -16.57
CA SER A 126 -7.61 15.60 -16.14
C SER A 126 -7.36 15.89 -14.65
N LYS A 127 -7.87 17.00 -14.10
CA LYS A 127 -7.66 17.34 -12.69
C LYS A 127 -8.38 16.34 -11.78
N MET A 128 -9.62 16.00 -12.09
CA MET A 128 -10.38 14.98 -11.37
C MET A 128 -9.72 13.60 -11.47
N LEU A 129 -9.17 13.25 -12.64
CA LEU A 129 -8.43 11.99 -12.81
C LEU A 129 -7.14 11.94 -12.02
N ILE A 130 -6.39 13.05 -11.96
CA ILE A 130 -5.17 13.13 -11.17
C ILE A 130 -5.51 12.93 -9.70
N THR A 131 -6.49 13.67 -9.17
CA THR A 131 -6.94 13.52 -7.78
C THR A 131 -7.43 12.11 -7.52
N ALA A 132 -8.31 11.54 -8.35
CA ALA A 132 -8.81 10.19 -8.12
C ALA A 132 -7.68 9.13 -8.12
N SER A 133 -6.75 9.22 -9.07
CA SER A 133 -5.64 8.26 -9.17
C SER A 133 -4.69 8.33 -7.99
N GLU A 134 -4.30 9.54 -7.61
CA GLU A 134 -3.42 9.77 -6.47
C GLU A 134 -4.06 9.31 -5.15
N ARG A 135 -5.33 9.68 -4.89
CA ARG A 135 -6.02 9.30 -3.63
C ARG A 135 -6.22 7.80 -3.55
N THR A 136 -6.49 7.15 -4.69
CA THR A 136 -6.63 5.69 -4.73
C THR A 136 -5.32 5.01 -4.34
N LEU A 137 -4.18 5.45 -4.88
CA LEU A 137 -2.87 4.89 -4.54
C LEU A 137 -2.45 5.22 -3.10
N HIS A 138 -2.79 6.41 -2.58
CA HIS A 138 -2.60 6.76 -1.17
C HIS A 138 -3.31 5.77 -0.23
N TYR A 139 -4.60 5.51 -0.44
CA TYR A 139 -5.32 4.56 0.42
C TYR A 139 -4.83 3.11 0.24
N TYR A 140 -4.35 2.74 -0.94
CA TYR A 140 -3.67 1.44 -1.13
C TYR A 140 -2.33 1.36 -0.40
N SER A 141 -1.53 2.43 -0.37
CA SER A 141 -0.25 2.45 0.35
C SER A 141 -0.49 2.32 1.86
N GLU A 142 -1.51 2.99 2.40
CA GLU A 142 -1.93 2.80 3.78
C GLU A 142 -2.43 1.38 4.05
N LEU A 143 -3.26 0.81 3.15
CA LEU A 143 -3.73 -0.57 3.29
C LEU A 143 -2.58 -1.57 3.33
N GLN A 144 -1.53 -1.34 2.54
CA GLN A 144 -0.31 -2.14 2.54
C GLN A 144 0.42 -2.04 3.89
N LEU A 145 0.55 -0.83 4.45
CA LEU A 145 1.09 -0.65 5.80
C LEU A 145 0.26 -1.42 6.83
N ARG A 146 -1.07 -1.24 6.86
CA ARG A 146 -1.95 -1.88 7.86
C ARG A 146 -1.89 -3.40 7.79
N SER A 147 -1.90 -3.95 6.58
CA SER A 147 -1.82 -5.41 6.38
C SER A 147 -0.47 -5.95 6.87
N SER A 148 0.64 -5.26 6.55
CA SER A 148 1.97 -5.68 7.02
C SER A 148 2.16 -5.58 8.54
N GLN A 149 1.54 -4.60 9.22
CA GLN A 149 1.57 -4.48 10.67
C GLN A 149 0.92 -5.67 11.40
N ILE A 150 0.05 -6.42 10.72
CA ILE A 150 -0.54 -7.65 11.27
C ILE A 150 -0.11 -8.91 10.50
N TYR A 151 0.94 -8.79 9.68
CA TYR A 151 1.50 -9.87 8.87
C TYR A 151 0.49 -10.54 7.92
N GLU A 152 -0.44 -9.75 7.39
CA GLU A 152 -1.40 -10.16 6.36
C GLU A 152 -0.94 -9.69 4.97
N GLU A 153 -1.39 -10.44 3.96
CA GLU A 153 -1.23 -10.04 2.56
C GLU A 153 -2.30 -9.02 2.16
N LEU A 154 -2.03 -8.26 1.09
CA LEU A 154 -3.05 -7.39 0.50
C LEU A 154 -4.23 -8.23 -0.03
N PRO A 155 -5.46 -7.69 0.00
CA PRO A 155 -6.60 -8.35 -0.62
C PRO A 155 -6.35 -8.67 -2.10
N LYS A 156 -6.87 -9.81 -2.55
CA LYS A 156 -6.81 -10.21 -3.97
C LYS A 156 -7.35 -9.08 -4.86
N GLY A 157 -6.63 -8.77 -5.94
CA GLY A 157 -6.95 -7.71 -6.89
C GLY A 157 -6.39 -6.34 -6.53
N ALA A 158 -5.79 -6.16 -5.34
CA ALA A 158 -5.20 -4.88 -4.96
C ALA A 158 -4.01 -4.50 -5.87
N TRP A 159 -3.10 -5.45 -6.14
CA TRP A 159 -1.96 -5.20 -7.02
C TRP A 159 -2.41 -4.95 -8.46
N TRP A 160 -3.40 -5.71 -8.92
CA TRP A 160 -4.03 -5.47 -10.21
C TRP A 160 -4.52 -4.02 -10.34
N ASP A 161 -5.30 -3.55 -9.37
CA ASP A 161 -5.84 -2.19 -9.36
C ASP A 161 -4.70 -1.14 -9.29
N ILE A 162 -3.73 -1.32 -8.40
CA ILE A 162 -2.56 -0.42 -8.24
C ILE A 162 -1.80 -0.27 -9.56
N HIS A 163 -1.46 -1.38 -10.22
CA HIS A 163 -0.73 -1.37 -11.48
C HIS A 163 -1.52 -0.74 -12.61
N HIS A 164 -2.81 -1.06 -12.74
CA HIS A 164 -3.67 -0.55 -13.80
C HIS A 164 -3.92 0.96 -13.65
N ILE A 165 -4.06 1.46 -12.42
CA ILE A 165 -4.20 2.89 -12.15
C ILE A 165 -2.93 3.64 -12.57
N TYR A 166 -1.75 3.15 -12.21
CA TYR A 166 -0.48 3.77 -12.63
C TYR A 166 -0.32 3.72 -14.16
N ALA A 167 -0.56 2.56 -14.78
CA ALA A 167 -0.47 2.40 -16.23
C ALA A 167 -1.41 3.36 -16.98
N TYR A 168 -2.64 3.54 -16.49
CA TYR A 168 -3.61 4.48 -17.05
C TYR A 168 -3.17 5.94 -16.86
N ALA A 169 -2.57 6.28 -15.71
CA ALA A 169 -2.01 7.61 -15.47
C ALA A 169 -0.79 7.91 -16.37
N GLU A 170 0.03 6.91 -16.67
CA GLU A 170 1.10 6.99 -17.67
C GLU A 170 0.52 7.23 -19.08
N GLU A 171 -0.46 6.43 -19.51
CA GLU A 171 -1.13 6.57 -20.81
C GLU A 171 -1.69 7.98 -21.02
N LYS A 172 -2.26 8.57 -19.97
CA LYS A 172 -2.81 9.95 -19.99
C LYS A 172 -1.76 11.04 -19.77
N ASN A 173 -0.49 10.71 -19.57
CA ASN A 173 0.60 11.65 -19.26
C ASN A 173 0.33 12.52 -18.01
N ILE A 174 -0.36 11.94 -17.03
CA ILE A 174 -0.72 12.62 -15.77
C ILE A 174 0.05 12.08 -14.55
N HIS A 175 0.72 10.93 -14.67
CA HIS A 175 1.40 10.23 -13.58
C HIS A 175 2.41 11.10 -12.79
N GLN A 176 3.12 12.02 -13.45
CA GLN A 176 4.09 12.94 -12.83
C GLN A 176 3.50 14.30 -12.43
N LYS A 177 2.19 14.50 -12.55
CA LYS A 177 1.56 15.76 -12.16
C LYS A 177 1.40 15.82 -10.65
N ASN A 178 2.03 16.84 -10.06
CA ASN A 178 1.96 17.13 -8.64
C ASN A 178 0.60 17.70 -8.26
N ILE A 179 0.05 17.21 -7.14
CA ILE A 179 -1.12 17.79 -6.50
C ILE A 179 -0.86 18.01 -5.01
N LYS A 180 -1.60 18.96 -4.45
CA LYS A 180 -1.63 19.19 -3.01
C LYS A 180 -2.49 18.12 -2.35
N ASP A 181 -1.98 17.56 -1.26
CA ASP A 181 -2.76 16.76 -0.34
C ASP A 181 -2.68 17.36 1.07
N TYR A 182 -3.82 17.77 1.60
CA TYR A 182 -3.91 18.31 2.96
C TYR A 182 -3.79 17.23 4.04
N GLU A 183 -3.89 15.96 3.70
CA GLU A 183 -3.59 14.87 4.64
C GLU A 183 -2.09 14.59 4.80
N LEU A 184 -1.23 15.20 3.96
CA LEU A 184 0.21 15.01 3.99
C LEU A 184 0.92 16.23 4.55
N ASP A 185 2.04 15.97 5.24
CA ASP A 185 2.97 17.02 5.68
C ASP A 185 3.88 17.52 4.54
N VAL A 186 3.74 16.99 3.31
CA VAL A 186 4.49 17.41 2.12
C VAL A 186 3.67 18.34 1.25
N ASN A 187 4.32 19.34 0.65
CA ASN A 187 3.64 20.38 -0.13
C ASN A 187 2.92 19.83 -1.37
N ASP A 188 3.53 18.89 -2.07
CA ASP A 188 2.99 18.29 -3.29
C ASP A 188 3.46 16.83 -3.43
N ILE A 189 2.64 16.00 -4.07
CA ILE A 189 2.93 14.60 -4.40
C ILE A 189 2.31 14.23 -5.76
N SER A 190 2.93 13.30 -6.48
CA SER A 190 2.41 12.77 -7.74
C SER A 190 1.89 11.33 -7.61
N ILE A 191 1.16 10.87 -8.63
CA ILE A 191 0.70 9.48 -8.73
C ILE A 191 1.91 8.53 -8.78
N GLU A 192 2.98 8.93 -9.48
CA GLU A 192 4.22 8.17 -9.55
C GLU A 192 4.93 8.06 -8.19
N ASP A 193 4.90 9.11 -7.37
CA ASP A 193 5.53 9.07 -6.04
C ASP A 193 4.86 8.01 -5.14
N TYR A 194 3.53 7.94 -5.13
CA TYR A 194 2.83 6.88 -4.38
C TYR A 194 3.07 5.50 -4.96
N TYR A 195 3.09 5.39 -6.30
CA TYR A 195 3.38 4.11 -6.92
C TYR A 195 4.78 3.62 -6.51
N LYS A 196 5.81 4.48 -6.60
CA LYS A 196 7.15 4.20 -6.09
C LYS A 196 7.14 3.83 -4.60
N GLN A 197 6.39 4.55 -3.77
CA GLN A 197 6.27 4.24 -2.35
C GLN A 197 5.75 2.81 -2.13
N ILE A 198 4.65 2.43 -2.79
CA ILE A 198 4.05 1.09 -2.70
C ILE A 198 5.04 0.01 -3.14
N LEU A 199 5.76 0.25 -4.26
CA LEU A 199 6.75 -0.69 -4.78
C LEU A 199 7.92 -0.87 -3.80
N LEU A 200 8.50 0.24 -3.32
CA LEU A 200 9.64 0.22 -2.39
C LEU A 200 9.27 -0.43 -1.06
N PHE A 201 8.08 -0.14 -0.53
CA PHE A 201 7.60 -0.74 0.71
C PHE A 201 7.44 -2.25 0.55
N SER A 202 6.90 -2.72 -0.58
CA SER A 202 6.84 -4.16 -0.87
C SER A 202 8.23 -4.80 -0.96
N LEU A 203 9.18 -4.15 -1.65
CA LEU A 203 10.54 -4.64 -1.83
C LEU A 203 11.35 -4.65 -0.53
N ALA A 204 10.97 -3.81 0.44
CA ALA A 204 11.56 -3.79 1.78
C ALA A 204 11.20 -5.01 2.65
N ARG A 205 10.30 -5.88 2.17
CA ARG A 205 9.84 -7.09 2.88
C ARG A 205 9.31 -6.72 4.27
N PRO A 206 8.19 -5.99 4.36
CA PRO A 206 7.72 -5.42 5.62
C PRO A 206 7.33 -6.50 6.64
N ASN A 207 7.04 -7.73 6.19
CA ASN A 207 6.81 -8.89 7.07
C ASN A 207 8.08 -9.33 7.85
N ALA A 208 9.26 -8.89 7.45
CA ALA A 208 10.50 -9.08 8.20
C ALA A 208 10.79 -7.93 9.20
N LEU A 209 9.95 -6.89 9.22
CA LEU A 209 10.10 -5.73 10.10
C LEU A 209 9.17 -5.86 11.31
N ARG A 210 9.54 -5.17 12.39
CA ARG A 210 8.63 -4.93 13.52
C ARG A 210 7.55 -3.93 13.08
N GLN A 211 6.39 -3.96 13.72
CA GLN A 211 5.28 -3.03 13.44
C GLN A 211 5.71 -1.56 13.44
N SER A 212 6.53 -1.15 14.42
CA SER A 212 7.05 0.21 14.55
C SER A 212 8.05 0.56 13.44
N ASP A 213 8.86 -0.40 13.00
CA ASP A 213 9.87 -0.18 11.96
C ASP A 213 9.23 -0.11 10.58
N ALA A 214 8.17 -0.89 10.33
CA ALA A 214 7.33 -0.74 9.15
C ALA A 214 6.67 0.65 9.09
N GLU A 215 6.18 1.17 10.22
CA GLU A 215 5.59 2.52 10.27
C GLU A 215 6.62 3.63 10.02
N ARG A 216 7.80 3.55 10.66
CA ARG A 216 8.91 4.50 10.41
C ARG A 216 9.35 4.46 8.96
N LEU A 217 9.53 3.25 8.41
CA LEU A 217 9.85 3.07 7.00
C LEU A 217 8.81 3.74 6.10
N PHE A 218 7.52 3.50 6.36
CA PHE A 218 6.44 4.08 5.57
C PHE A 218 6.48 5.61 5.55
N LYS A 219 6.77 6.25 6.70
CA LYS A 219 6.96 7.71 6.81
C LYS A 219 8.18 8.20 6.02
N SER A 220 9.30 7.47 6.06
CA SER A 220 10.55 7.85 5.37
C SER A 220 10.50 7.62 3.85
N ILE A 221 9.77 6.61 3.38
CA ILE A 221 9.75 6.25 1.95
C ILE A 221 9.30 7.40 1.06
N ASN A 222 8.40 8.28 1.51
CA ASN A 222 7.94 9.42 0.71
C ASN A 222 9.09 10.36 0.29
N GLN A 223 10.11 10.52 1.12
CA GLN A 223 11.29 11.31 0.76
C GLN A 223 12.26 10.49 -0.09
N TRP A 224 12.42 9.21 0.25
CA TRP A 224 13.34 8.30 -0.44
C TRP A 224 12.88 7.88 -1.84
N SER A 225 11.57 7.86 -2.13
CA SER A 225 11.02 7.56 -3.45
C SER A 225 11.51 8.54 -4.51
N LYS A 226 11.82 9.79 -4.12
CA LYS A 226 12.42 10.82 -4.99
C LYS A 226 13.82 10.46 -5.49
N LEU A 227 14.52 9.54 -4.81
CA LEU A 227 15.81 8.99 -5.21
C LEU A 227 15.69 7.76 -6.10
N THR A 228 14.49 7.49 -6.62
CA THR A 228 14.21 6.33 -7.48
C THR A 228 13.48 6.74 -8.76
N PHE A 229 13.66 5.94 -9.80
CA PHE A 229 13.09 6.18 -11.12
C PHE A 229 12.36 4.94 -11.62
N ILE A 230 11.28 5.17 -12.36
CA ILE A 230 10.58 4.11 -13.08
C ILE A 230 10.97 4.20 -14.55
N THR A 231 11.37 3.07 -15.14
CA THR A 231 11.76 2.99 -16.54
C THR A 231 11.15 1.78 -17.23
N HIS A 232 10.92 1.93 -18.53
CA HIS A 232 10.52 0.83 -19.42
C HIS A 232 11.73 0.01 -19.89
N GLN A 233 12.93 0.59 -19.80
CA GLN A 233 14.17 0.02 -20.31
C GLN A 233 15.22 0.10 -19.21
N PRO A 234 15.28 -0.90 -18.31
CA PRO A 234 16.27 -0.91 -17.25
C PRO A 234 17.69 -0.94 -17.85
N ALA A 235 18.58 -0.07 -17.34
CA ALA A 235 19.97 -0.07 -17.75
C ALA A 235 20.68 -1.37 -17.33
N LYS A 236 21.53 -1.91 -18.19
CA LYS A 236 22.29 -3.14 -17.90
C LYS A 236 23.10 -2.98 -16.62
N ASN A 237 23.03 -3.99 -15.76
CA ASN A 237 23.82 -4.06 -14.53
C ASN A 237 24.64 -5.35 -14.44
N LYS A 238 25.66 -5.36 -13.57
CA LYS A 238 26.61 -6.47 -13.44
C LYS A 238 25.99 -7.82 -13.06
N LEU A 239 24.76 -7.83 -12.53
CA LEU A 239 24.08 -9.05 -12.08
C LEU A 239 23.05 -9.58 -13.08
N ASN A 240 22.73 -8.83 -14.13
CA ASN A 240 21.66 -9.11 -15.09
C ASN A 240 20.32 -9.42 -14.38
N ARG A 241 19.99 -8.62 -13.35
CA ARG A 241 18.73 -8.75 -12.59
C ARG A 241 18.11 -7.41 -12.27
N TYR A 242 16.79 -7.35 -12.24
CA TYR A 242 16.03 -6.09 -12.18
C TYR A 242 14.81 -6.22 -11.26
N PHE A 243 14.47 -5.15 -10.56
CA PHE A 243 13.21 -5.06 -9.83
C PHE A 243 12.11 -4.65 -10.82
N ILE A 244 11.21 -5.58 -11.13
CA ILE A 244 10.18 -5.39 -12.16
C ILE A 244 8.79 -5.50 -11.54
N SER A 245 7.94 -4.55 -11.89
CA SER A 245 6.48 -4.65 -11.75
C SER A 245 5.89 -5.09 -13.08
N LYS A 246 5.07 -6.14 -13.05
CA LYS A 246 4.30 -6.59 -14.22
C LYS A 246 2.90 -5.99 -14.13
N LEU A 247 2.62 -5.04 -15.01
CA LEU A 247 1.41 -4.23 -14.94
C LEU A 247 0.12 -5.03 -15.25
N ASP A 248 0.26 -6.17 -15.91
CA ASP A 248 -0.80 -7.12 -16.26
C ASP A 248 -0.99 -8.23 -15.20
N GLY A 249 -0.43 -8.04 -14.00
CA GLY A 249 -0.49 -9.02 -12.91
C GLY A 249 -1.16 -8.48 -11.64
N ASP A 250 -1.44 -9.41 -10.71
CA ASP A 250 -1.91 -9.11 -9.35
C ASP A 250 -0.83 -9.52 -8.33
N LEU A 251 0.41 -9.10 -8.57
CA LEU A 251 1.57 -9.47 -7.75
C LEU A 251 2.47 -8.25 -7.50
N PRO A 252 3.14 -8.19 -6.33
CA PRO A 252 4.10 -7.13 -6.03
C PRO A 252 5.28 -7.10 -7.02
N PRO A 253 6.05 -5.98 -7.04
CA PRO A 253 7.31 -5.95 -7.77
C PRO A 253 8.21 -7.08 -7.30
N ASN A 254 8.91 -7.68 -8.26
CA ASN A 254 9.75 -8.82 -7.98
C ASN A 254 11.09 -8.75 -8.69
N CYS A 255 12.03 -9.49 -8.16
CA CYS A 255 13.38 -9.55 -8.68
C CYS A 255 13.51 -10.59 -9.80
N VAL A 256 13.64 -10.16 -11.05
CA VAL A 256 13.70 -11.05 -12.23
C VAL A 256 15.06 -11.02 -12.90
N SER A 257 15.39 -12.06 -13.67
CA SER A 257 16.62 -12.08 -14.47
C SER A 257 16.41 -11.39 -15.83
N GLU A 258 17.49 -10.95 -16.47
CA GLU A 258 17.45 -10.35 -17.81
C GLU A 258 16.80 -11.29 -18.84
N SER A 259 17.01 -12.60 -18.71
CA SER A 259 16.37 -13.58 -19.59
C SER A 259 14.85 -13.65 -19.41
N ASP A 260 14.30 -13.23 -18.27
CA ASP A 260 12.85 -13.22 -18.04
C ASP A 260 12.18 -11.93 -18.52
N LEU A 261 12.98 -10.96 -19.01
CA LEU A 261 12.50 -9.70 -19.57
C LEU A 261 11.96 -9.90 -20.98
N HIS A 262 10.79 -10.51 -21.07
CA HIS A 262 9.99 -10.60 -22.29
C HIS A 262 8.81 -9.63 -22.19
N ASN A 263 8.36 -9.06 -23.31
CA ASN A 263 7.21 -8.15 -23.39
C ASN A 263 7.33 -6.90 -22.50
N LEU A 264 8.34 -6.06 -22.78
CA LEU A 264 8.65 -4.84 -22.01
C LEU A 264 7.50 -3.81 -21.93
N GLN A 265 6.47 -3.91 -22.79
CA GLN A 265 5.32 -3.00 -22.78
C GLN A 265 4.59 -2.98 -21.42
N HIS A 266 4.45 -4.14 -20.78
CA HIS A 266 3.77 -4.29 -19.49
C HIS A 266 4.73 -4.24 -18.31
N TYR A 267 6.02 -4.02 -18.52
CA TYR A 267 7.01 -4.02 -17.45
C TYR A 267 7.40 -2.60 -17.07
N ARG A 268 7.56 -2.39 -15.77
CA ARG A 268 8.15 -1.18 -15.20
C ARG A 268 9.25 -1.60 -14.25
N ALA A 269 10.47 -1.19 -14.58
CA ALA A 269 11.60 -1.35 -13.69
C ALA A 269 11.67 -0.19 -12.71
N ILE A 270 11.88 -0.48 -11.44
CA ILE A 270 12.19 0.54 -10.43
C ILE A 270 13.70 0.53 -10.15
N GLU A 271 14.34 1.65 -10.41
CA GLU A 271 15.77 1.85 -10.18
C GLU A 271 16.00 2.42 -8.78
N THR A 272 16.75 1.67 -7.96
CA THR A 272 16.98 1.97 -6.54
C THR A 272 18.43 2.39 -6.25
N GLN A 273 19.29 2.51 -7.26
CA GLN A 273 20.73 2.71 -7.07
C GLN A 273 21.07 3.97 -6.28
N ASN A 274 20.44 5.11 -6.60
CA ASN A 274 20.68 6.37 -5.91
C ASN A 274 20.17 6.33 -4.46
N LEU A 275 19.00 5.71 -4.25
CA LEU A 275 18.48 5.46 -2.90
C LEU A 275 19.46 4.62 -2.07
N VAL A 276 19.99 3.54 -2.63
CA VAL A 276 20.93 2.66 -1.93
C VAL A 276 22.21 3.40 -1.57
N SER A 277 22.77 4.19 -2.49
CA SER A 277 23.95 5.01 -2.22
C SER A 277 23.71 6.04 -1.11
N HIS A 278 22.52 6.65 -1.07
CA HIS A 278 22.12 7.54 0.03
C HIS A 278 22.00 6.82 1.37
N LEU A 279 21.41 5.63 1.42
CA LEU A 279 21.32 4.85 2.67
C LEU A 279 22.69 4.37 3.16
N GLN A 280 23.60 4.05 2.24
CA GLN A 280 24.98 3.69 2.58
C GLN A 280 25.74 4.86 3.22
N SER A 281 25.53 6.10 2.75
CA SER A 281 26.14 7.27 3.40
C SER A 281 25.59 7.48 4.81
N LEU A 282 24.28 7.30 5.02
CA LEU A 282 23.66 7.36 6.35
C LEU A 282 24.21 6.29 7.32
N ASP A 283 24.44 5.06 6.85
CA ASP A 283 25.02 3.99 7.68
C ASP A 283 26.46 4.32 8.11
N ILE A 284 27.28 4.85 7.20
CA ILE A 284 28.67 5.25 7.50
C ILE A 284 28.71 6.39 8.53
N GLU A 285 27.92 7.45 8.33
CA GLU A 285 27.85 8.58 9.26
C GLU A 285 27.41 8.14 10.68
N SER A 286 26.57 7.11 10.77
CA SER A 286 26.10 6.56 12.05
C SER A 286 27.13 5.70 12.80
N VAL A 287 28.18 5.22 12.12
CA VAL A 287 29.25 4.43 12.76
C VAL A 287 30.24 5.33 13.50
N ASP A 288 30.41 6.58 13.06
CA ASP A 288 31.29 7.57 13.71
C ASP A 288 30.66 8.18 14.98
N LEU A 289 29.33 8.12 15.15
CA LEU A 289 28.63 8.46 16.38
C LEU A 289 28.18 7.19 17.10
N HIS A 290 28.82 6.84 18.23
CA HIS A 290 28.46 5.68 19.06
C HIS A 290 26.93 5.49 19.21
N SER A 291 26.41 4.45 18.56
CA SER A 291 25.07 3.84 18.71
C SER A 291 23.95 4.82 19.08
N THR A 292 23.50 5.62 18.12
CA THR A 292 22.20 6.29 18.23
C THR A 292 21.11 5.22 18.20
N ILE A 293 20.68 4.80 19.39
CA ILE A 293 19.35 4.21 19.58
C ILE A 293 18.38 5.13 18.84
N SER A 294 17.57 4.59 17.94
CA SER A 294 16.57 5.36 17.19
C SER A 294 15.59 5.99 18.19
N ILE A 295 15.82 7.25 18.56
CA ILE A 295 14.93 8.06 19.39
C ILE A 295 13.97 8.76 18.44
N GLY A 296 12.67 8.44 18.55
CA GLY A 296 11.60 9.07 17.77
C GLY A 296 11.20 8.32 16.50
N ASP A 297 10.90 9.10 15.45
CA ASP A 297 10.32 8.64 14.17
C ASP A 297 11.35 8.17 13.12
N THR A 298 12.62 8.03 13.49
CA THR A 298 13.70 7.64 12.57
C THR A 298 13.84 6.13 12.43
N VAL A 299 14.17 5.68 11.21
CA VAL A 299 14.49 4.28 10.90
C VAL A 299 15.82 3.91 11.56
N SER A 300 15.88 2.78 12.27
CA SER A 300 17.10 2.35 12.96
C SER A 300 18.21 1.94 11.99
N THR A 301 19.47 2.05 12.39
CA THR A 301 20.64 1.63 11.57
C THR A 301 20.56 0.16 11.15
N GLU A 302 20.07 -0.73 12.02
CA GLU A 302 19.83 -2.14 11.68
C GLU A 302 18.80 -2.30 10.56
N THR A 303 17.71 -1.53 10.63
CA THR A 303 16.70 -1.49 9.57
C THR A 303 17.30 -0.93 8.29
N VAL A 304 18.09 0.16 8.36
CA VAL A 304 18.79 0.73 7.19
C VAL A 304 19.68 -0.31 6.50
N ARG A 305 20.48 -1.08 7.24
CA ARG A 305 21.30 -2.17 6.68
C ARG A 305 20.47 -3.27 6.00
N THR A 306 19.33 -3.60 6.59
CA THR A 306 18.37 -4.56 6.02
C THR A 306 17.74 -4.02 4.73
N LEU A 307 17.42 -2.72 4.69
CA LEU A 307 16.88 -2.03 3.52
C LEU A 307 17.92 -1.92 2.40
N ILE A 308 19.16 -1.56 2.72
CA ILE A 308 20.29 -1.59 1.78
C ILE A 308 20.37 -2.98 1.17
N THR A 309 20.33 -4.05 1.96
CA THR A 309 20.37 -5.42 1.42
C THR A 309 19.15 -5.74 0.53
N SER A 310 17.97 -5.25 0.89
CA SER A 310 16.73 -5.51 0.16
C SER A 310 16.63 -4.73 -1.17
N TRP A 311 17.19 -3.52 -1.22
CA TRP A 311 17.10 -2.61 -2.38
C TRP A 311 18.39 -2.49 -3.19
N SER A 312 19.55 -2.89 -2.67
CA SER A 312 20.85 -2.73 -3.33
C SER A 312 20.85 -3.45 -4.66
N LEU A 313 20.71 -4.76 -4.62
CA LEU A 313 20.74 -5.56 -5.82
C LEU A 313 20.04 -6.88 -5.54
N CYS A 314 19.07 -7.18 -6.39
CA CYS A 314 18.48 -8.48 -6.67
C CYS A 314 19.40 -9.69 -6.40
N ALA A 315 19.58 -10.11 -5.14
CA ALA A 315 20.57 -11.12 -4.80
C ALA A 315 20.25 -12.43 -5.54
N LYS A 316 21.21 -12.93 -6.33
CA LYS A 316 21.08 -14.22 -7.01
C LYS A 316 20.93 -15.28 -5.94
N ARG A 317 19.84 -16.05 -6.01
CA ARG A 317 19.59 -17.16 -5.09
C ARG A 317 20.83 -18.07 -5.09
N ARG A 318 21.44 -18.28 -3.92
CA ARG A 318 22.72 -19.01 -3.79
C ARG A 318 22.60 -20.52 -4.07
N PHE A 319 21.40 -21.08 -4.02
CA PHE A 319 21.16 -22.51 -4.17
C PHE A 319 20.08 -22.79 -5.23
N SER A 320 20.35 -23.77 -6.11
CA SER A 320 19.33 -24.29 -7.04
C SER A 320 18.29 -25.11 -6.27
N ARG A 321 17.04 -25.08 -6.73
CA ARG A 321 16.03 -26.02 -6.22
C ARG A 321 16.20 -27.33 -6.99
N ALA A 322 16.53 -28.39 -6.29
CA ALA A 322 16.37 -29.75 -6.81
C ALA A 322 14.91 -30.16 -6.58
N GLU A 323 14.25 -30.66 -7.62
CA GLU A 323 12.95 -31.31 -7.44
C GLU A 323 13.17 -32.56 -6.58
N ARG A 324 12.55 -32.60 -5.40
CA ARG A 324 12.60 -33.76 -4.50
C ARG A 324 11.18 -34.22 -4.19
N LYS A 325 10.95 -35.53 -4.34
CA LYS A 325 9.73 -36.20 -3.89
C LYS A 325 10.03 -36.89 -2.58
N GLU A 326 9.99 -36.12 -1.50
CA GLU A 326 10.20 -36.61 -0.12
C GLU A 326 8.93 -36.36 0.71
N LYS A 327 8.71 -37.18 1.74
CA LYS A 327 7.66 -36.93 2.73
C LYS A 327 8.16 -35.84 3.68
N ILE A 328 7.35 -34.80 3.86
CA ILE A 328 7.64 -33.69 4.78
C ILE A 328 6.64 -33.77 5.91
N ASP A 329 7.14 -33.89 7.13
CA ASP A 329 6.32 -33.75 8.33
C ASP A 329 6.26 -32.27 8.72
N VAL A 330 5.06 -31.72 8.79
CA VAL A 330 4.83 -30.30 9.08
C VAL A 330 4.24 -30.16 10.47
N THR A 331 4.88 -29.35 11.30
CA THR A 331 4.39 -29.01 12.63
C THR A 331 4.10 -27.51 12.70
N ILE A 332 2.90 -27.15 13.18
CA ILE A 332 2.44 -25.76 13.23
C ILE A 332 2.22 -25.33 14.69
N GLY A 333 2.77 -24.18 15.06
CA GLY A 333 2.61 -23.56 16.37
C GLY A 333 3.81 -23.78 17.30
N LEU A 334 4.07 -22.80 18.16
CA LEU A 334 5.29 -22.76 18.97
C LEU A 334 5.47 -23.97 19.89
N SER A 335 4.40 -24.43 20.54
CA SER A 335 4.46 -25.57 21.46
C SER A 335 4.70 -26.92 20.76
N PRO A 336 3.97 -27.25 19.68
CA PRO A 336 4.32 -28.41 18.85
C PRO A 336 5.73 -28.35 18.26
N ILE A 337 6.17 -27.17 17.76
CA ILE A 337 7.53 -26.98 17.23
C ILE A 337 8.58 -27.26 18.32
N TYR A 338 8.40 -26.68 19.52
CA TYR A 338 9.31 -26.89 20.64
C TYR A 338 9.38 -28.37 21.05
N LYS A 339 8.24 -29.07 21.09
CA LYS A 339 8.21 -30.52 21.36
C LYS A 339 8.95 -31.31 20.28
N ALA A 340 8.69 -31.01 19.01
CA ALA A 340 9.33 -31.68 17.87
C ALA A 340 10.86 -31.52 17.89
N LEU A 341 11.35 -30.30 18.12
CA LEU A 341 12.78 -30.00 18.23
C LEU A 341 13.45 -30.72 19.40
N ASN A 342 12.76 -30.88 20.54
CA ASN A 342 13.29 -31.61 21.69
C ASN A 342 13.34 -33.13 21.48
N THR A 343 12.50 -33.70 20.62
CA THR A 343 12.56 -35.12 20.25
C THR A 343 13.73 -35.46 19.32
N GLU A 344 14.23 -34.51 18.53
CA GLU A 344 15.36 -34.73 17.62
C GLU A 344 16.75 -34.60 18.29
N ILE A 345 16.81 -34.28 19.59
CA ILE A 345 18.07 -34.25 20.35
C ILE A 345 18.45 -35.67 20.80
N THR A 346 18.76 -36.54 19.86
CA THR A 346 19.72 -37.61 20.12
C THR A 346 20.88 -37.41 19.16
N PRO A 347 22.06 -36.95 19.64
CA PRO A 347 23.22 -36.82 18.77
C PRO A 347 23.56 -38.22 18.21
N PRO A 348 23.89 -38.33 16.92
CA PRO A 348 24.31 -39.60 16.35
C PRO A 348 25.59 -40.06 17.07
N LYS A 349 25.61 -41.33 17.49
CA LYS A 349 26.77 -41.99 18.10
C LYS A 349 27.92 -42.15 17.13
#